data_AF-A0A060BQA9-F1
#
_entry.id   AF-A0A060BQA9-F1
#
_cell.length_a   1.000
_cell.length_b   1.000
_cell.length_c   1.000
_cell.angle_alpha   90.00
_cell.angle_beta   90.00
_cell.angle_gamma   90.00
#
_symmetry.space_group_name_H-M   'P 1'
#
loop_
_entity.id
_entity.type
_entity.pdbx_description
1 polymer ?
#
loop_
_entity_poly.entity_id
_entity_poly.type
_entity_poly.pdbx_seq_one_letter_code
_entity_poly.pdbx_strand_id
1 'polypeptide(L)' 'MWVHDYHLQLVPALLRDLRPDLRIGFFNHIPFPPYRLFAQLPWRAAIIEGMLGADVVGFQRATDASSFARAA' A
#
# COMPACT_ATOMS: atom_id res chain seq x y z
N MET A 1 1.26 -14.30 -3.94
CA MET A 1 1.94 -13.90 -2.68
C MET A 1 1.07 -12.88 -1.98
N TRP A 2 0.94 -13.00 -0.65
CA TRP A 2 0.13 -12.06 0.15
C TRP A 2 1.03 -11.38 1.18
N VAL A 3 1.19 -10.07 1.04
CA VAL A 3 2.00 -9.22 1.92
C VAL A 3 1.08 -8.56 2.94
N HIS A 4 1.51 -8.52 4.20
CA HIS A 4 0.71 -8.01 5.29
C HIS A 4 1.41 -6.88 6.04
N ASP A 5 0.61 -5.87 6.36
CA ASP A 5 0.86 -4.83 7.33
C ASP A 5 1.89 -3.74 6.95
N TYR A 6 1.89 -2.66 7.74
CA TYR A 6 2.57 -1.41 7.41
C TYR A 6 4.09 -1.52 7.31
N HIS A 7 4.70 -2.48 8.01
CA HIS A 7 6.14 -2.72 8.01
C HIS A 7 6.69 -3.03 6.60
N LEU A 8 5.85 -3.55 5.71
CA LEU A 8 6.24 -4.10 4.41
C LEU A 8 5.62 -3.36 3.23
N GLN A 9 5.24 -2.09 3.40
CA GLN A 9 4.55 -1.30 2.36
C GLN A 9 5.32 -1.16 1.04
N LEU A 10 6.66 -1.26 1.06
CA LEU A 10 7.49 -1.18 -0.15
C LEU A 10 7.67 -2.52 -0.87
N VAL A 11 7.37 -3.63 -0.18
CA VAL A 11 7.64 -4.98 -0.68
C VAL A 11 6.86 -5.32 -1.96
N PRO A 12 5.59 -4.91 -2.18
CA PRO A 12 4.89 -5.27 -3.41
C PRO A 12 5.57 -4.77 -4.68
N ALA A 13 6.04 -3.52 -4.72
CA ALA A 13 6.79 -3.00 -5.86
C ALA A 13 8.12 -3.73 -6.05
N LEU A 14 8.89 -3.93 -4.97
CA LEU A 14 10.16 -4.67 -5.04
C LEU A 14 9.97 -6.11 -5.55
N LEU A 15 8.89 -6.78 -5.14
CA LEU A 15 8.55 -8.11 -5.63
C LEU A 15 8.12 -8.09 -7.09
N ARG A 16 7.38 -7.07 -7.54
CA ARG A 16 6.96 -6.94 -8.93
C ARG A 16 8.17 -6.82 -9.85
N ASP A 17 9.19 -6.05 -9.46
CA ASP A 17 10.42 -5.88 -10.22
C ASP A 17 11.23 -7.18 -10.31
N LEU A 18 11.33 -7.91 -9.20
CA LEU A 18 12.12 -9.15 -9.14
C LEU A 18 11.39 -10.36 -9.74
N ARG A 19 10.06 -10.41 -9.63
CA ARG A 19 9.22 -11.56 -9.95
C ARG A 19 7.89 -11.11 -10.58
N PRO A 20 7.92 -10.60 -11.83
CA PRO A 20 6.73 -10.08 -12.51
C PRO A 20 5.66 -11.16 -12.76
N ASP A 21 6.02 -12.44 -12.67
CA ASP A 21 5.12 -13.59 -12.80
C ASP A 21 4.16 -13.78 -11.61
N LEU A 22 4.44 -13.15 -10.47
CA LEU A 22 3.61 -13.31 -9.27
C LEU A 22 2.32 -12.49 -9.35
N ARG A 23 1.23 -13.09 -8.84
CA ARG A 23 0.06 -12.36 -8.36
C ARG A 23 0.30 -11.91 -6.92
N ILE A 24 0.21 -10.61 -6.64
CA ILE A 24 0.58 -9.98 -5.38
C ILE A 24 -0.65 -9.31 -4.78
N GLY A 25 -1.02 -9.70 -3.56
CA GLY A 25 -1.98 -8.96 -2.73
C GLY A 25 -1.28 -8.28 -1.56
N PHE A 26 -1.74 -7.10 -1.18
CA PHE A 26 -1.32 -6.40 0.04
C PHE A 26 -2.53 -6.15 0.94
N PHE A 27 -2.40 -6.35 2.25
CA PHE A 27 -3.45 -6.00 3.21
C PHE A 27 -2.89 -5.21 4.40
N ASN A 28 -3.41 -4.01 4.64
CA ASN A 28 -3.01 -3.18 5.79
C ASN A 28 -3.94 -3.47 6.97
N HIS A 29 -3.39 -3.94 8.09
CA HIS A 29 -4.19 -4.33 9.25
C HIS A 29 -4.56 -3.15 10.14
N ILE A 30 -3.72 -2.11 10.17
CA ILE A 30 -3.99 -0.85 10.87
C ILE A 30 -4.78 0.12 10.00
N PRO A 31 -5.48 1.12 10.58
CA PRO A 31 -6.14 2.16 9.80
C PRO A 31 -5.18 2.89 8.87
N PHE A 32 -5.58 3.12 7.61
CA PHE A 32 -4.85 4.02 6.72
C PHE A 32 -5.20 5.47 7.06
N PRO A 33 -4.21 6.36 7.25
CA PRO A 33 -4.46 7.72 7.74
C PRO A 33 -5.24 8.58 6.72
N PRO A 34 -6.01 9.57 7.17
CA PRO A 34 -6.56 10.59 6.28
C PRO A 34 -5.45 11.33 5.52
N TYR A 35 -5.73 11.74 4.28
CA TYR A 35 -4.74 12.36 3.38
C TYR A 35 -3.92 13.49 4.03
N ARG A 36 -4.55 14.40 4.78
CA ARG A 36 -3.85 15.51 5.43
C ARG A 36 -2.74 15.04 6.40
N LEU A 37 -2.96 13.93 7.09
CA LEU A 37 -1.95 13.35 7.99
C LEU A 37 -0.90 12.60 7.18
N PHE A 38 -1.32 11.78 6.22
CA PHE A 38 -0.41 11.04 5.34
C PHE A 38 0.55 11.95 4.57
N ALA A 39 0.06 13.10 4.10
CA ALA A 39 0.82 14.08 3.34
C ALA A 39 2.01 14.68 4.11
N GLN A 40 2.04 14.55 5.43
CA GLN A 40 3.16 15.01 6.27
C GLN A 40 4.38 14.09 6.17
N LEU A 41 4.22 12.85 5.70
CA LEU A 41 5.33 11.92 5.53
C LEU A 41 6.24 12.37 4.38
N PRO A 42 7.55 12.56 4.61
CA PRO A 42 8.48 12.94 3.55
C PRO A 42 8.54 11.90 2.42
N TRP A 43 8.38 10.63 2.77
CA TRP A 43 8.47 9.47 1.89
C TRP A 43 7.10 8.93 1.44
N ARG A 44 6.05 9.75 1.50
CA ARG A 44 4.68 9.35 1.12
C ARG A 44 4.59 8.75 -0.29
N ALA A 45 5.33 9.31 -1.26
CA ALA A 45 5.32 8.84 -2.65
C ALA A 45 5.85 7.41 -2.75
N ALA A 46 6.99 7.13 -2.10
CA ALA A 46 7.58 5.80 -2.08
C ALA A 46 6.65 4.76 -1.43
N ILE A 47 5.92 5.12 -0.37
CA ILE A 47 4.92 4.22 0.25
C ILE A 47 3.80 3.90 -0.72
N ILE A 48 3.22 4.91 -1.37
CA ILE A 48 2.14 4.73 -2.34
C ILE A 48 2.62 3.86 -3.50
N GLU A 49 3.76 4.20 -4.11
CA GLU A 49 4.37 3.42 -5.20
C GLU A 49 4.64 1.98 -4.77
N GLY A 50 5.17 1.80 -3.56
CA GLY A 50 5.38 0.50 -2.93
C GLY A 50 4.12 -0.36 -2.88
N MET A 51 3.03 0.21 -2.37
CA MET A 51 1.74 -0.48 -2.23
C MET A 51 1.07 -0.73 -3.59
N LEU A 52 1.22 0.19 -4.55
CA LEU A 52 0.68 0.08 -5.91
C LEU A 52 1.38 -0.99 -6.76
N GLY A 53 2.48 -1.57 -6.30
CA GLY A 53 3.06 -2.78 -6.91
C GLY A 53 2.20 -4.05 -6.75
N ALA A 54 1.23 -4.05 -5.83
CA ALA A 54 0.28 -5.14 -5.66
C ALA A 54 -0.84 -5.11 -6.71
N ASP A 55 -1.33 -6.28 -7.11
CA ASP A 55 -2.53 -6.40 -7.97
C ASP A 55 -3.81 -6.04 -7.21
N VAL A 56 -3.82 -6.23 -5.89
CA VAL A 56 -4.92 -5.84 -5.02
C VAL A 56 -4.40 -5.29 -3.69
N VAL A 57 -4.96 -4.16 -3.26
CA VAL A 57 -4.68 -3.54 -1.97
C VAL A 57 -5.96 -3.56 -1.13
N GLY A 58 -5.90 -4.22 0.02
CA GLY A 58 -7.03 -4.41 0.94
C GLY A 58 -6.85 -3.65 2.26
N PHE A 59 -7.98 -3.26 2.84
CA PHE A 59 -8.08 -2.53 4.10
C PHE A 59 -9.25 -3.08 4.93
N GLN A 60 -9.22 -2.83 6.25
CA GLN A 60 -10.30 -3.21 7.17
C GLN A 60 -11.61 -2.43 6.92
N ARG A 61 -11.51 -1.16 6.50
CA ARG A 61 -12.66 -0.25 6.37
C ARG A 61 -12.67 0.44 5.01
N ALA A 62 -13.86 0.68 4.47
CA ALA A 62 -14.04 1.43 3.22
C ALA A 62 -13.49 2.88 3.30
N THR A 63 -13.50 3.49 4.49
CA THR A 63 -12.91 4.82 4.73
C THR A 63 -11.41 4.85 4.50
N ASP A 64 -10.74 3.76 4.82
CA ASP A 64 -9.29 3.63 4.74
C ASP A 64 -8.89 3.42 3.27
N ALA A 65 -9.64 2.57 2.57
CA ALA A 65 -9.53 2.42 1.12
C ALA A 65 -9.79 3.76 0.39
N SER A 66 -10.80 4.52 0.80
CA SER A 66 -11.07 5.85 0.24
C SER A 66 -9.95 6.86 0.53
N SER A 67 -9.31 6.76 1.69
CA SER A 67 -8.19 7.64 2.05
C SER A 67 -6.94 7.29 1.26
N PHE A 68 -6.67 6.01 1.05
CA PHE A 68 -5.60 5.53 0.18
C PHE A 68 -5.82 5.97 -1.27
N ALA A 69 -7.03 5.80 -1.81
CA ALA A 69 -7.37 6.21 -3.18
C ALA A 69 -7.24 7.73 -3.42
N ARG A 70 -7.28 8.56 -2.36
CA ARG A 70 -7.01 10.01 -2.46
C ARG A 70 -5.53 10.35 -2.35
N ALA A 71 -4.73 9.45 -1.78
CA ALA A 71 -3.31 9.64 -1.56
C ALA A 71 -2.46 9.09 -2.73
N ALA A 72 -2.99 8.10 -3.45
CA ALA A 72 -2.46 7.59 -4.73
C ALA A 72 -2.80 8.51 -5.90
#